data_AF-H2YNG9-F1
#
_entry.id   AF-H2YNG9-F1
#
_cell.length_a   1.000
_cell.length_b   1.000
_cell.length_c   1.000
_cell.angle_alpha   90.00
_cell.angle_beta   90.00
_cell.angle_gamma   90.00
#
_symmetry.space_group_name_H-M   'P 1'
#
loop_
_entity.id
_entity.type
_entity.pdbx_description
1 polymer ?
#
loop_
_entity_poly.entity_id
_entity_poly.type
_entity_poly.pdbx_seq_one_letter_code
_entity_poly.pdbx_strand_id
1 'polypeptide(L)'
;MVELKINNKIVNDDHQSNEGRGIHVFVLNQATGQIINNEIFDTFVQGQDELMIQYLKSIDDEHRLLAFAVKDEASLNLGRKAKIHLETLGSNLIGSLGWRGTWVMLCYNNGRLIDETIRKTPDVNKWAEPSVVESQIQPQQLTDYSTCEWIASKEENDRRRNFCSKYEGYGGLCRCDRPHDLYIQARNIPNNRIHDVPVAVIASNRPQYLYRMLMTLLNADGVNKDKIIVFIDGHFVETMEVARLLGVRGIYHTPAGVKAARISQHYKSSLSAIFELNPDSDYAIIIEEDLDIAPDFFSYFNQLLPVFESDESIYCLSAWNDQATAIQVRILACCTGSNRC
;
A
#
# COMPACT_ATOMS: atom_id res chain seq x y z
N MET A 1 9.60 23.36 4.43
CA MET A 1 8.73 23.32 3.25
C MET A 1 9.34 22.34 2.27
N VAL A 2 8.52 21.51 1.64
CA VAL A 2 8.89 20.69 0.48
C VAL A 2 7.89 20.98 -0.63
N GLU A 3 8.40 21.39 -1.79
CA GLU A 3 7.58 21.71 -2.97
C GLU A 3 8.12 20.89 -4.15
N LEU A 4 7.23 20.22 -4.88
CA LEU A 4 7.56 19.55 -6.13
C LEU A 4 6.77 20.19 -7.28
N LYS A 5 7.50 20.62 -8.32
CA LYS A 5 6.95 21.19 -9.54
C LYS A 5 7.26 20.32 -10.73
N ILE A 6 6.25 20.07 -11.57
CA ILE A 6 6.39 19.36 -12.83
C ILE A 6 5.79 20.26 -13.92
N ASN A 7 6.57 20.58 -14.95
CA ASN A 7 6.17 21.50 -16.02
C ASN A 7 5.61 22.84 -15.47
N ASN A 8 6.30 23.40 -14.46
CA ASN A 8 5.92 24.62 -13.73
C ASN A 8 4.59 24.55 -12.95
N LYS A 9 3.95 23.38 -12.87
CA LYS A 9 2.77 23.16 -12.04
C LYS A 9 3.20 22.54 -10.72
N ILE A 10 2.75 23.14 -9.61
CA ILE A 10 2.90 22.56 -8.28
C ILE A 10 2.05 21.28 -8.22
N VAL A 11 2.71 20.15 -7.96
CA VAL A 11 2.08 18.84 -7.85
C VAL A 11 2.10 18.30 -6.43
N ASN A 12 3.03 18.77 -5.61
CA ASN A 12 3.02 18.57 -4.16
C ASN A 12 3.53 19.83 -3.48
N ASP A 13 2.89 20.16 -2.36
CA ASP A 13 3.25 21.33 -1.56
C ASP A 13 2.97 21.09 -0.08
N ASP A 14 4.04 20.96 0.69
CA ASP A 14 3.99 20.80 2.14
C ASP A 14 4.66 21.98 2.86
N HIS A 15 3.82 22.94 3.21
CA HIS A 15 4.18 24.14 3.97
C HIS A 15 3.88 24.06 5.47
N GLN A 16 3.17 23.02 5.95
CA GLN A 16 2.68 23.01 7.33
C GLN A 16 3.85 22.93 8.32
N SER A 17 3.93 23.84 9.29
CA SER A 17 5.10 23.96 10.17
C SER A 17 5.29 22.81 11.15
N ASN A 18 4.22 22.08 11.50
CA ASN A 18 4.22 21.05 12.54
C ASN A 18 3.96 19.63 12.02
N GLU A 19 3.89 19.43 10.71
CA GLU A 19 3.62 18.12 10.09
C GLU A 19 4.69 17.80 9.03
N GLY A 20 4.77 16.55 8.61
CA GLY A 20 5.60 16.15 7.45
C GLY A 20 7.11 16.24 7.63
N ARG A 21 7.65 16.26 8.86
CA ARG A 21 9.09 16.16 9.11
C ARG A 21 9.65 14.86 8.53
N GLY A 22 10.90 14.92 8.02
CA GLY A 22 11.63 13.74 7.57
C GLY A 22 11.98 13.78 6.09
N ILE A 23 12.10 12.60 5.49
CA ILE A 23 12.39 12.41 4.06
C ILE A 23 11.08 12.17 3.33
N HIS A 24 10.74 13.09 2.44
CA HIS A 24 9.67 12.91 1.46
C HIS A 24 10.23 12.10 0.30
N VAL A 25 9.51 11.06 -0.10
CA VAL A 25 9.85 10.21 -1.24
C VAL A 25 8.69 10.29 -2.23
N PHE A 26 8.96 10.76 -3.44
CA PHE A 26 8.00 10.81 -4.54
C PHE A 26 8.39 9.81 -5.60
N VAL A 27 7.45 8.95 -5.99
CA VAL A 27 7.57 8.04 -7.12
C VAL A 27 6.85 8.66 -8.30
N LEU A 28 7.60 8.97 -9.36
CA LEU A 28 7.08 9.64 -10.55
C LEU A 28 7.11 8.70 -11.75
N ASN A 29 6.07 8.82 -12.58
CA ASN A 29 6.02 8.15 -13.86
C ASN A 29 7.11 8.71 -14.79
N GLN A 30 7.99 7.86 -15.29
CA GLN A 30 9.14 8.24 -16.13
C GLN A 30 8.77 8.78 -17.51
N ALA A 31 7.53 8.54 -17.97
CA ALA A 31 7.04 9.05 -19.24
C ALA A 31 6.20 10.33 -19.09
N THR A 32 5.32 10.37 -18.08
CA THR A 32 4.36 11.47 -17.92
C THR A 32 4.77 12.49 -16.85
N GLY A 33 5.71 12.14 -15.98
CA GLY A 33 6.07 12.87 -14.77
C GLY A 33 5.07 12.74 -13.63
N GLN A 34 3.85 12.25 -13.86
CA GLN A 34 2.80 12.21 -12.83
C GLN A 34 3.27 11.51 -11.55
N ILE A 35 2.93 12.09 -10.39
CA ILE A 35 3.13 11.45 -9.10
C ILE A 35 2.28 10.19 -9.08
N ILE A 36 2.93 9.04 -8.93
CA ILE A 36 2.27 7.74 -8.76
C ILE A 36 2.02 7.49 -7.28
N ASN A 37 3.03 7.77 -6.44
CA ASN A 37 2.92 7.63 -5.00
C ASN A 37 3.83 8.63 -4.30
N ASN A 38 3.48 8.97 -3.06
CA ASN A 38 4.28 9.82 -2.19
C ASN A 38 4.19 9.33 -0.74
N GLU A 39 5.33 9.20 -0.09
CA GLU A 39 5.42 8.79 1.31
C GLU A 39 6.38 9.71 2.08
N ILE A 40 6.13 9.86 3.38
CA ILE A 40 6.95 10.68 4.27
C ILE A 40 7.48 9.80 5.38
N PHE A 41 8.80 9.68 5.47
CA PHE A 41 9.47 8.91 6.51
C PHE A 41 10.13 9.87 7.51
N ASP A 42 9.52 10.00 8.70
CA ASP A 42 10.06 10.80 9.80
C ASP A 42 11.29 10.13 10.41
N THR A 43 12.41 10.17 9.70
CA THR A 43 13.70 9.58 10.10
C THR A 43 14.39 10.33 11.24
N PHE A 44 13.73 11.32 11.84
CA PHE A 44 14.03 11.78 13.19
C PHE A 44 13.55 10.77 14.25
N VAL A 45 12.53 9.95 13.95
CA VAL A 45 11.99 8.89 14.80
C VAL A 45 12.64 7.54 14.46
N GLN A 46 12.92 6.73 15.47
CA GLN A 46 13.56 5.42 15.32
C GLN A 46 12.69 4.46 14.47
N GLY A 47 13.34 3.71 13.56
CA GLY A 47 12.72 2.65 12.76
C GLY A 47 12.08 3.11 11.44
N GLN A 48 11.87 4.42 11.25
CA GLN A 48 11.33 4.98 10.01
C GLN A 48 12.28 4.80 8.81
N ASP A 49 13.58 4.72 9.06
CA ASP A 49 14.59 4.45 8.03
C ASP A 49 14.51 3.02 7.49
N GLU A 50 14.18 2.04 8.33
CA GLU A 50 13.94 0.65 7.90
C GLU A 50 12.65 0.52 7.07
N LEU A 51 11.58 1.22 7.46
CA LEU A 51 10.33 1.28 6.68
C LEU A 51 10.57 1.93 5.32
N MET A 52 11.36 3.01 5.26
CA MET A 52 11.75 3.64 4.00
C MET A 52 12.48 2.67 3.07
N ILE A 53 13.43 1.88 3.59
CA ILE A 53 14.12 0.85 2.80
C ILE A 53 13.12 -0.19 2.26
N GLN A 54 12.18 -0.65 3.09
CA GLN A 54 11.17 -1.63 2.65
C GLN A 54 10.27 -1.06 1.56
N TYR A 55 9.86 0.20 1.71
CA TYR A 55 9.09 0.92 0.71
C TYR A 55 9.85 1.06 -0.61
N LEU A 56 11.09 1.55 -0.59
CA LEU A 56 11.91 1.69 -1.80
C LEU A 56 12.13 0.35 -2.51
N LYS A 57 12.34 -0.73 -1.75
CA LYS A 57 12.45 -2.10 -2.30
C LYS A 57 11.16 -2.66 -2.88
N SER A 58 10.00 -2.08 -2.57
CA SER A 58 8.71 -2.49 -3.13
C SER A 58 8.44 -1.87 -4.50
N ILE A 59 9.28 -0.93 -4.94
CA ILE A 59 9.19 -0.28 -6.26
C ILE A 59 9.95 -1.15 -7.26
N ASP A 60 9.22 -1.91 -8.07
CA ASP A 60 9.80 -2.92 -8.97
C ASP A 60 10.32 -2.35 -10.30
N ASP A 61 9.70 -1.29 -10.83
CA ASP A 61 10.12 -0.71 -12.12
C ASP A 61 11.41 0.11 -11.96
N GLU A 62 12.50 -0.39 -12.54
CA GLU A 62 13.84 0.19 -12.47
C GLU A 62 13.95 1.53 -13.23
N HIS A 63 13.02 1.81 -14.14
CA HIS A 63 12.99 3.06 -14.91
C HIS A 63 12.21 4.17 -14.20
N ARG A 64 11.62 3.92 -13.03
CA ARG A 64 10.86 4.94 -12.28
C ARG A 64 11.76 6.08 -11.85
N LEU A 65 11.20 7.29 -11.90
CA LEU A 65 11.83 8.47 -11.33
C LEU A 65 11.51 8.54 -9.84
N LEU A 66 12.54 8.72 -9.03
CA LEU A 66 12.42 8.91 -7.59
C LEU A 66 12.94 10.31 -7.24
N ALA A 67 12.12 11.08 -6.52
CA ALA A 67 12.53 12.36 -5.97
C ALA A 67 12.49 12.31 -4.44
N PHE A 68 13.56 12.78 -3.82
CA PHE A 68 13.73 12.82 -2.37
C PHE A 68 13.86 14.27 -1.93
N ALA A 69 13.24 14.64 -0.82
CA ALA A 69 13.41 15.96 -0.21
C ALA A 69 13.33 15.89 1.31
N VAL A 70 14.26 16.54 2.00
CA VAL A 70 14.24 16.64 3.47
C VAL A 70 13.45 17.86 3.91
N LYS A 71 12.52 17.63 4.85
CA LYS A 71 11.83 18.68 5.61
C LYS A 71 12.25 18.65 7.08
N ASP A 72 12.64 19.81 7.60
CA ASP A 72 13.01 20.04 9.01
C ASP A 72 14.25 19.24 9.48
N GLU A 73 14.11 17.94 9.73
CA GLU A 73 15.18 17.07 10.24
C GLU A 73 14.96 15.64 9.76
N ALA A 74 16.03 14.98 9.31
CA ALA A 74 15.97 13.62 8.78
C ALA A 74 17.24 12.80 9.07
N SER A 75 18.17 13.31 9.88
CA SER A 75 19.50 12.71 10.06
C SER A 75 19.64 11.92 11.35
N LEU A 76 18.84 12.22 12.38
CA LEU A 76 19.04 11.69 13.74
C LEU A 76 18.97 10.16 13.81
N ASN A 77 17.97 9.56 13.16
CA ASN A 77 17.78 8.11 13.11
C ASN A 77 17.95 7.54 11.69
N LEU A 78 18.60 8.27 10.77
CA LEU A 78 18.94 7.75 9.45
C LEU A 78 20.19 6.87 9.53
N GLY A 79 19.97 5.57 9.75
CA GLY A 79 21.02 4.59 9.96
C GLY A 79 21.90 4.34 8.74
N ARG A 80 23.06 3.69 8.98
CA ARG A 80 24.02 3.35 7.92
C ARG A 80 23.42 2.48 6.81
N LYS A 81 22.50 1.57 7.15
CA LYS A 81 21.82 0.71 6.17
C LYS A 81 20.99 1.53 5.17
N ALA A 82 20.26 2.54 5.67
CA ALA A 82 19.45 3.42 4.82
C ALA A 82 20.33 4.29 3.92
N LYS A 83 21.41 4.86 4.47
CA LYS A 83 22.40 5.62 3.68
C LYS A 83 23.01 4.78 2.57
N ILE A 84 23.46 3.55 2.87
CA ILE A 84 23.97 2.62 1.86
C ILE A 84 22.91 2.33 0.79
N HIS A 85 21.64 2.15 1.17
CA HIS A 85 20.59 1.90 0.20
C HIS A 85 20.34 3.12 -0.73
N LEU A 86 20.36 4.33 -0.18
CA LEU A 86 20.27 5.56 -0.96
C LEU A 86 21.52 5.77 -1.86
N GLU A 87 22.71 5.35 -1.41
CA GLU A 87 23.92 5.28 -2.24
C GLU A 87 23.75 4.28 -3.40
N THR A 88 23.10 3.12 -3.18
CA THR A 88 22.78 2.19 -4.28
C THR A 88 21.79 2.76 -5.30
N LEU A 89 20.98 3.75 -4.90
CA LEU A 89 20.12 4.51 -5.81
C LEU A 89 20.87 5.66 -6.54
N GLY A 90 22.17 5.80 -6.28
CA GLY A 90 23.05 6.74 -6.97
C GLY A 90 23.43 7.99 -6.15
N SER A 91 22.98 8.10 -4.90
CA SER A 91 23.35 9.25 -4.05
C SER A 91 24.85 9.29 -3.80
N ASN A 92 25.45 10.47 -4.00
CA ASN A 92 26.84 10.75 -3.64
C ASN A 92 26.94 11.59 -2.36
N LEU A 93 25.86 12.28 -1.96
CA LEU A 93 25.88 13.27 -0.88
C LEU A 93 25.16 12.81 0.39
N ILE A 94 24.35 11.75 0.37
CA ILE A 94 23.56 11.32 1.55
C ILE A 94 24.41 10.97 2.77
N GLY A 95 25.62 10.44 2.55
CA GLY A 95 26.58 10.15 3.62
C GLY A 95 26.92 11.40 4.45
N SER A 96 26.84 12.57 3.83
CA SER A 96 27.10 13.88 4.44
C SER A 96 25.90 14.52 5.12
N LEU A 97 24.70 13.95 5.04
CA LEU A 97 23.52 14.50 5.70
C LEU A 97 23.70 14.47 7.21
N GLY A 98 23.57 15.65 7.82
CA GLY A 98 23.69 15.89 9.24
C GLY A 98 22.54 16.73 9.77
N TRP A 99 22.57 16.98 11.09
CA TRP A 99 21.51 17.64 11.84
C TRP A 99 20.96 18.89 11.13
N ARG A 100 19.65 18.91 10.87
CA ARG A 100 18.94 20.02 10.20
C ARG A 100 19.53 20.47 8.86
N GLY A 101 20.24 19.57 8.18
CA GLY A 101 20.65 19.75 6.81
C GLY A 101 19.46 19.63 5.86
N THR A 102 19.52 20.33 4.73
CA THR A 102 18.57 20.13 3.62
C THR A 102 19.24 19.24 2.58
N TRP A 103 18.47 18.33 2.00
CA TRP A 103 18.92 17.42 0.96
C TRP A 103 17.79 17.18 -0.02
N VAL A 104 18.13 17.23 -1.30
CA VAL A 104 17.23 16.91 -2.40
C VAL A 104 17.99 16.05 -3.40
N MET A 105 17.35 14.97 -3.86
CA MET A 105 17.91 14.04 -4.82
C MET A 105 16.85 13.66 -5.84
N LEU A 106 17.25 13.58 -7.11
CA LEU A 106 16.44 13.09 -8.21
C LEU A 106 17.23 11.98 -8.91
N CYS A 107 16.63 10.80 -9.06
CA CYS A 107 17.28 9.65 -9.67
C CYS A 107 16.29 8.74 -10.37
N TYR A 108 16.81 7.75 -11.09
CA TYR A 108 16.06 6.58 -11.51
C TYR A 108 16.23 5.45 -10.47
N ASN A 109 15.22 4.58 -10.37
CA ASN A 109 15.23 3.43 -9.46
C ASN A 109 16.31 2.38 -9.79
N ASN A 110 16.91 2.44 -10.98
CA ASN A 110 18.05 1.61 -11.39
C ASN A 110 19.42 2.11 -10.91
N GLY A 111 19.47 3.10 -10.01
CA GLY A 111 20.72 3.64 -9.47
C GLY A 111 21.34 4.78 -10.29
N ARG A 112 20.70 5.21 -11.38
CA ARG A 112 21.17 6.35 -12.16
C ARG A 112 20.74 7.66 -11.51
N LEU A 113 21.69 8.37 -10.90
CA LEU A 113 21.48 9.74 -10.42
C LEU A 113 21.21 10.71 -11.59
N ILE A 114 20.25 11.62 -11.40
CA ILE A 114 19.96 12.73 -12.30
C ILE A 114 20.61 13.99 -11.76
N ASP A 115 20.28 14.35 -10.51
CA ASP A 115 20.83 15.53 -9.85
C ASP A 115 20.64 15.42 -8.33
N GLU A 116 21.53 16.05 -7.56
CA GLU A 116 21.57 15.97 -6.11
C GLU A 116 22.17 17.24 -5.50
N THR A 117 21.55 17.76 -4.46
CA THR A 117 22.10 18.89 -3.70
C THR A 117 21.90 18.67 -2.21
N ILE A 118 22.90 19.10 -1.42
CA ILE A 118 22.85 19.10 0.03
C ILE A 118 23.35 20.44 0.57
N ARG A 119 22.73 20.91 1.65
CA ARG A 119 23.27 22.01 2.46
C ARG A 119 23.30 21.62 3.92
N LYS A 120 24.41 21.95 4.59
CA LYS A 120 24.61 21.72 6.02
C LYS A 120 24.36 23.01 6.77
N THR A 121 23.88 22.91 8.01
CA THR A 121 23.80 24.08 8.88
C THR A 121 25.18 24.39 9.46
N PRO A 122 25.62 25.66 9.47
CA PRO A 122 26.83 26.07 10.18
C PRO A 122 26.60 26.19 11.71
N ASP A 123 25.34 26.20 12.15
CA ASP A 123 24.92 26.40 13.55
C ASP A 123 23.87 25.38 13.95
N VAL A 124 24.12 24.62 15.01
CA VAL A 124 23.23 23.56 15.51
C VAL A 124 21.84 24.07 15.91
N ASN A 125 21.71 25.37 16.21
CA ASN A 125 20.44 26.00 16.56
C ASN A 125 19.65 26.50 15.34
N LYS A 126 20.24 26.43 14.14
CA LYS A 126 19.64 26.87 12.87
C LYS A 126 19.43 25.70 11.91
N TRP A 127 18.62 25.95 10.89
CA TRP A 127 18.44 25.06 9.75
C TRP A 127 19.35 25.50 8.61
N ALA A 128 19.74 24.55 7.76
CA ALA A 128 20.43 24.88 6.53
C ALA A 128 19.52 25.66 5.57
N GLU A 129 20.15 26.43 4.67
CA GLU A 129 19.45 27.07 3.55
C GLU A 129 18.71 26.03 2.68
N PRO A 130 17.66 26.42 1.93
CA PRO A 130 16.96 25.51 1.03
C PRO A 130 17.87 24.90 -0.04
N SER A 131 17.69 23.60 -0.28
CA SER A 131 18.28 22.88 -1.42
C SER A 131 17.25 22.82 -2.54
N VAL A 132 17.68 23.10 -3.77
CA VAL A 132 16.81 23.11 -4.96
C VAL A 132 17.54 22.39 -6.08
N VAL A 133 16.78 21.61 -6.84
CA VAL A 133 17.28 20.82 -7.96
C VAL A 133 16.31 21.06 -9.12
N GLU A 134 16.84 21.37 -10.30
CA GLU A 134 16.05 21.63 -11.50
C GLU A 134 16.68 20.88 -12.67
N SER A 135 15.94 19.93 -13.25
CA SER A 135 16.45 19.07 -14.31
C SER A 135 15.41 18.89 -15.40
N GLN A 136 15.85 18.90 -16.65
CA GLN A 136 15.03 18.53 -17.80
C GLN A 136 15.19 17.04 -18.08
N ILE A 137 14.10 16.29 -17.90
CA ILE A 137 14.10 14.84 -18.10
C ILE A 137 13.39 14.53 -19.41
N GLN A 138 14.04 13.73 -20.26
CA GLN A 138 13.39 13.16 -21.45
C GLN A 138 12.46 12.03 -21.00
N PRO A 139 11.17 12.06 -21.38
CA PRO A 139 10.24 10.96 -21.14
C PRO A 139 10.83 9.63 -21.60
N GLN A 140 10.95 8.67 -20.68
CA GLN A 140 11.32 7.31 -21.05
C GLN A 140 10.10 6.55 -21.57
N GLN A 141 10.33 5.56 -22.43
CA GLN A 141 9.27 4.69 -22.91
C GLN A 141 8.72 3.91 -21.71
N LEU A 142 7.39 3.91 -21.56
CA LEU A 142 6.75 3.06 -20.56
C LEU A 142 7.06 1.60 -20.86
N THR A 143 7.21 0.80 -19.80
CA THR A 143 7.27 -0.65 -19.91
C THR A 143 6.09 -1.12 -20.74
N ASP A 144 6.38 -1.67 -21.93
CA ASP A 144 5.35 -2.20 -22.79
C ASP A 144 4.91 -3.56 -22.25
N TYR A 145 3.96 -3.52 -21.33
CA TYR A 145 3.39 -4.73 -20.76
C TYR A 145 2.75 -5.61 -21.84
N SER A 146 2.45 -5.15 -23.06
CA SER A 146 1.91 -6.03 -24.11
C SER A 146 2.84 -7.20 -24.45
N THR A 147 4.15 -7.02 -24.22
CA THR A 147 5.19 -8.03 -24.45
C THR A 147 5.34 -9.03 -23.30
N CYS A 148 4.72 -8.79 -22.14
CA CYS A 148 4.88 -9.67 -20.98
C CYS A 148 4.01 -10.93 -21.12
N GLU A 149 4.64 -12.09 -21.21
CA GLU A 149 4.02 -13.40 -21.41
C GLU A 149 3.59 -14.06 -20.09
N TRP A 150 2.66 -13.45 -19.38
CA TRP A 150 2.13 -13.99 -18.14
C TRP A 150 1.29 -15.26 -18.36
N ILE A 151 1.56 -16.29 -17.56
CA ILE A 151 0.86 -17.58 -17.59
C ILE A 151 -0.46 -17.46 -16.82
N ALA A 152 -1.44 -16.78 -17.39
CA ALA A 152 -2.80 -16.64 -16.85
C ALA A 152 -3.84 -16.54 -17.98
N SER A 153 -5.12 -16.44 -17.64
CA SER A 153 -6.17 -16.24 -18.64
C SER A 153 -6.01 -14.88 -19.35
N LYS A 154 -6.49 -14.79 -20.60
CA LYS A 154 -6.45 -13.53 -21.36
C LYS A 154 -7.14 -12.39 -20.59
N GLU A 155 -8.30 -12.65 -20.01
CA GLU A 155 -9.06 -11.67 -19.23
C GLU A 155 -8.30 -11.20 -17.98
N GLU A 156 -7.62 -12.12 -17.28
CA GLU A 156 -6.78 -11.75 -16.15
C GLU A 156 -5.59 -10.90 -16.58
N ASN A 157 -4.90 -11.30 -17.65
CA ASN A 157 -3.79 -10.55 -18.21
C ASN A 157 -4.21 -9.17 -18.68
N ASP A 158 -5.36 -9.03 -19.34
CA ASP A 158 -5.89 -7.73 -19.79
C ASP A 158 -6.18 -6.80 -18.61
N ARG A 159 -6.78 -7.32 -17.52
CA ARG A 159 -6.98 -6.55 -16.28
C ARG A 159 -5.65 -6.13 -15.66
N ARG A 160 -4.69 -7.05 -15.58
CA ARG A 160 -3.35 -6.78 -15.04
C ARG A 160 -2.61 -5.73 -15.87
N ARG A 161 -2.61 -5.82 -17.20
CA ARG A 161 -1.97 -4.84 -18.09
C ARG A 161 -2.60 -3.46 -17.91
N ASN A 162 -3.95 -3.38 -17.91
CA ASN A 162 -4.65 -2.12 -17.72
C ASN A 162 -4.28 -1.47 -16.38
N PHE A 163 -4.24 -2.27 -15.31
CA PHE A 163 -3.85 -1.79 -13.98
C PHE A 163 -2.39 -1.34 -13.92
N CYS A 164 -1.44 -2.20 -14.31
CA CYS A 164 0.00 -1.93 -14.26
C CYS A 164 0.44 -0.79 -15.19
N SER A 165 -0.34 -0.51 -16.24
CA SER A 165 -0.07 0.67 -17.10
C SER A 165 -0.35 2.01 -16.40
N LYS A 166 -1.08 2.00 -15.28
CA LYS A 166 -1.58 3.19 -14.58
C LYS A 166 -1.09 3.30 -13.14
N TYR A 167 -0.99 2.19 -12.43
CA TYR A 167 -0.75 2.14 -10.98
C TYR A 167 0.48 1.30 -10.64
N GLU A 168 1.16 1.64 -9.56
CA GLU A 168 2.37 0.97 -9.05
C GLU A 168 2.35 0.88 -7.52
N GLY A 169 3.36 0.24 -6.93
CA GLY A 169 3.45 0.07 -5.47
C GLY A 169 2.72 -1.16 -4.95
N TYR A 170 2.41 -2.11 -5.83
CA TYR A 170 1.74 -3.39 -5.52
C TYR A 170 2.73 -4.57 -5.48
N GLY A 171 4.02 -4.27 -5.26
CA GLY A 171 5.11 -5.24 -5.28
C GLY A 171 5.15 -6.03 -6.58
N GLY A 172 5.40 -7.34 -6.46
CA GLY A 172 5.58 -8.27 -7.57
C GLY A 172 4.38 -8.45 -8.52
N LEU A 173 3.28 -7.71 -8.37
CA LEU A 173 2.10 -7.78 -9.23
C LEU A 173 2.45 -7.58 -10.72
N CYS A 174 3.23 -6.55 -11.03
CA CYS A 174 3.46 -6.10 -12.41
C CYS A 174 4.73 -6.69 -13.05
N ARG A 175 5.43 -7.59 -12.36
CA ARG A 175 6.67 -8.21 -12.86
C ARG A 175 6.42 -9.09 -14.08
N CYS A 176 7.19 -8.91 -15.14
CA CYS A 176 7.03 -9.70 -16.37
C CYS A 176 7.62 -11.11 -16.27
N ASP A 177 8.66 -11.29 -15.46
CA ASP A 177 9.36 -12.57 -15.28
C ASP A 177 8.63 -13.53 -14.33
N ARG A 178 8.19 -13.01 -13.18
CA ARG A 178 7.51 -13.78 -12.14
C ARG A 178 6.50 -12.89 -11.41
N PRO A 179 5.34 -12.64 -12.01
CA PRO A 179 4.33 -11.85 -11.36
C PRO A 179 3.71 -12.58 -10.16
N HIS A 180 3.10 -11.85 -9.24
CA HIS A 180 2.17 -12.42 -8.29
C HIS A 180 0.89 -12.89 -9.00
N ASP A 181 0.38 -14.05 -8.61
CA ASP A 181 -0.89 -14.58 -9.11
C ASP A 181 -2.05 -13.73 -8.58
N LEU A 182 -3.00 -13.36 -9.44
CA LEU A 182 -4.20 -12.61 -9.03
C LEU A 182 -5.31 -13.51 -8.51
N TYR A 183 -5.21 -14.81 -8.79
CA TYR A 183 -6.17 -15.81 -8.35
C TYR A 183 -5.46 -17.13 -8.07
N ILE A 184 -5.53 -17.58 -6.83
CA ILE A 184 -5.19 -18.95 -6.46
C ILE A 184 -6.51 -19.64 -6.14
N GLN A 185 -6.79 -20.76 -6.81
CA GLN A 185 -8.02 -21.50 -6.57
C GLN A 185 -8.04 -22.01 -5.13
N ALA A 186 -8.84 -21.35 -4.28
CA ALA A 186 -9.04 -21.76 -2.89
C ALA A 186 -9.68 -23.15 -2.83
N ARG A 187 -9.40 -23.90 -1.75
CA ARG A 187 -9.99 -25.24 -1.59
C ARG A 187 -11.47 -25.09 -1.22
N ASN A 188 -12.29 -25.98 -1.75
CA ASN A 188 -13.68 -26.07 -1.32
C ASN A 188 -13.75 -26.63 0.11
N ILE A 189 -14.63 -26.07 0.93
CA ILE A 189 -14.94 -26.62 2.25
C ILE A 189 -16.16 -27.54 2.18
N PRO A 190 -16.16 -28.72 2.84
CA PRO A 190 -17.32 -29.61 2.86
C PRO A 190 -18.54 -28.96 3.53
N ASN A 191 -19.74 -29.21 2.99
CA ASN A 191 -21.01 -28.71 3.55
C ASN A 191 -20.97 -27.20 3.84
N ASN A 192 -20.56 -26.40 2.87
CA ASN A 192 -20.43 -24.95 3.00
C ASN A 192 -21.81 -24.27 3.02
N ARG A 193 -22.37 -24.05 4.22
CA ARG A 193 -23.65 -23.33 4.40
C ARG A 193 -23.54 -21.84 4.23
N ILE A 194 -22.33 -21.29 4.28
CA ILE A 194 -22.08 -19.86 4.07
C ILE A 194 -21.63 -19.53 2.64
N HIS A 195 -21.69 -20.51 1.72
CA HIS A 195 -21.23 -20.32 0.34
C HIS A 195 -21.92 -19.15 -0.37
N ASP A 196 -23.20 -18.92 -0.05
CA ASP A 196 -24.01 -17.87 -0.68
C ASP A 196 -24.20 -16.63 0.19
N VAL A 197 -23.62 -16.60 1.39
CA VAL A 197 -23.63 -15.44 2.29
C VAL A 197 -22.78 -14.33 1.69
N PRO A 198 -23.33 -13.13 1.45
CA PRO A 198 -22.61 -12.01 0.87
C PRO A 198 -21.53 -11.47 1.83
N VAL A 199 -20.42 -11.04 1.25
CA VAL A 199 -19.29 -10.43 1.95
C VAL A 199 -19.21 -8.96 1.58
N ALA A 200 -19.48 -8.08 2.54
CA ALA A 200 -19.32 -6.64 2.42
C ALA A 200 -17.92 -6.23 2.88
N VAL A 201 -17.10 -5.78 1.95
CA VAL A 201 -15.80 -5.18 2.23
C VAL A 201 -15.98 -3.66 2.35
N ILE A 202 -15.57 -3.09 3.47
CA ILE A 202 -15.65 -1.66 3.76
C ILE A 202 -14.29 -1.01 3.47
N ALA A 203 -14.25 -0.15 2.45
CA ALA A 203 -13.01 0.43 1.93
C ALA A 203 -13.07 1.97 1.79
N SER A 204 -11.89 2.58 1.69
CA SER A 204 -11.72 4.04 1.55
C SER A 204 -10.59 4.38 0.57
N ASN A 205 -9.77 5.39 0.87
CA ASN A 205 -8.63 5.79 0.03
C ASN A 205 -7.31 5.14 0.49
N ARG A 206 -7.32 3.81 0.68
CA ARG A 206 -6.14 3.01 1.06
C ARG A 206 -5.99 1.80 0.12
N PRO A 207 -5.75 2.01 -1.17
CA PRO A 207 -5.87 0.95 -2.18
C PRO A 207 -4.85 -0.19 -2.00
N GLN A 208 -3.68 0.08 -1.42
CA GLN A 208 -2.69 -0.96 -1.12
C GLN A 208 -3.15 -1.87 0.03
N TYR A 209 -3.87 -1.32 1.02
CA TYR A 209 -4.43 -2.10 2.12
C TYR A 209 -5.55 -2.98 1.57
N LEU A 210 -6.46 -2.39 0.78
CA LEU A 210 -7.51 -3.13 0.08
C LEU A 210 -6.94 -4.28 -0.77
N TYR A 211 -5.88 -4.02 -1.55
CA TYR A 211 -5.23 -5.06 -2.36
C TYR A 211 -4.72 -6.21 -1.50
N ARG A 212 -3.98 -5.91 -0.43
CA ARG A 212 -3.47 -6.93 0.50
C ARG A 212 -4.60 -7.75 1.13
N MET A 213 -5.63 -7.08 1.66
CA MET A 213 -6.76 -7.75 2.28
C MET A 213 -7.49 -8.65 1.28
N LEU A 214 -7.84 -8.14 0.10
CA LEU A 214 -8.54 -8.93 -0.93
C LEU A 214 -7.70 -10.12 -1.40
N MET A 215 -6.38 -9.97 -1.51
CA MET A 215 -5.48 -11.08 -1.82
C MET A 215 -5.55 -12.19 -0.77
N THR A 216 -5.60 -11.85 0.53
CA THR A 216 -5.78 -12.86 1.59
C THR A 216 -7.19 -13.46 1.60
N LEU A 217 -8.22 -12.64 1.37
CA LEU A 217 -9.62 -13.07 1.34
C LEU A 217 -9.89 -14.05 0.20
N LEU A 218 -9.42 -13.75 -1.01
CA LEU A 218 -9.60 -14.59 -2.21
C LEU A 218 -8.82 -15.91 -2.14
N ASN A 219 -7.84 -16.00 -1.25
CA ASN A 219 -7.06 -17.22 -1.01
C ASN A 219 -7.58 -18.05 0.18
N ALA A 220 -8.61 -17.58 0.90
CA ALA A 220 -9.20 -18.33 2.02
C ALA A 220 -10.05 -19.50 1.52
N ASP A 221 -9.92 -20.66 2.17
CA ASP A 221 -10.63 -21.88 1.79
C ASP A 221 -12.15 -21.65 1.91
N GLY A 222 -12.92 -22.03 0.89
CA GLY A 222 -14.38 -21.90 0.84
C GLY A 222 -14.90 -20.54 0.37
N VAL A 223 -14.04 -19.62 -0.05
CA VAL A 223 -14.43 -18.32 -0.59
C VAL A 223 -15.30 -18.45 -1.85
N ASN A 224 -16.35 -17.65 -1.93
CA ASN A 224 -17.13 -17.44 -3.14
C ASN A 224 -16.92 -16.00 -3.63
N LYS A 225 -16.09 -15.84 -4.67
CA LYS A 225 -15.72 -14.51 -5.20
C LYS A 225 -16.94 -13.70 -5.67
N ASP A 226 -17.95 -14.36 -6.21
CA ASP A 226 -19.15 -13.69 -6.76
C ASP A 226 -20.04 -13.07 -5.68
N LYS A 227 -19.79 -13.43 -4.41
CA LYS A 227 -20.49 -12.91 -3.23
C LYS A 227 -19.76 -11.75 -2.55
N ILE A 228 -18.59 -11.34 -3.04
CA ILE A 228 -17.81 -10.24 -2.49
C ILE A 228 -18.20 -8.92 -3.16
N ILE A 229 -18.53 -7.91 -2.35
CA ILE A 229 -18.78 -6.54 -2.79
C ILE A 229 -17.94 -5.57 -1.97
N VAL A 230 -17.16 -4.74 -2.65
CA VAL A 230 -16.33 -3.68 -2.07
C VAL A 230 -17.09 -2.35 -2.09
N PHE A 231 -17.41 -1.81 -0.93
CA PHE A 231 -18.06 -0.52 -0.76
C PHE A 231 -17.03 0.57 -0.42
N ILE A 232 -16.86 1.52 -1.33
CA ILE A 232 -15.80 2.56 -1.26
C ILE A 232 -16.42 3.89 -0.85
N ASP A 233 -15.97 4.45 0.28
CA ASP A 233 -16.44 5.74 0.82
C ASP A 233 -15.84 6.95 0.09
N GLY A 234 -16.27 7.17 -1.15
CA GLY A 234 -15.82 8.27 -2.01
C GLY A 234 -15.40 7.80 -3.39
N HIS A 235 -15.22 8.75 -4.31
CA HIS A 235 -14.83 8.45 -5.69
C HIS A 235 -13.30 8.30 -5.84
N PHE A 236 -12.75 7.26 -5.23
CA PHE A 236 -11.32 6.92 -5.30
C PHE A 236 -11.06 5.89 -6.40
N VAL A 237 -10.56 6.38 -7.55
CA VAL A 237 -10.44 5.58 -8.77
C VAL A 237 -9.48 4.41 -8.60
N GLU A 238 -8.34 4.60 -7.93
CA GLU A 238 -7.37 3.53 -7.70
C GLU A 238 -7.94 2.39 -6.86
N THR A 239 -8.67 2.70 -5.78
CA THR A 239 -9.37 1.71 -4.95
C THR A 239 -10.36 0.87 -5.77
N MET A 240 -11.11 1.51 -6.68
CA MET A 240 -12.01 0.79 -7.58
C MET A 240 -11.26 -0.07 -8.59
N GLU A 241 -10.14 0.41 -9.13
CA GLU A 241 -9.32 -0.35 -10.07
C GLU A 241 -8.66 -1.57 -9.39
N VAL A 242 -8.35 -1.52 -8.10
CA VAL A 242 -7.93 -2.69 -7.31
C VAL A 242 -9.04 -3.75 -7.25
N ALA A 243 -10.28 -3.35 -6.96
CA ALA A 243 -11.42 -4.27 -6.98
C ALA A 243 -11.61 -4.91 -8.37
N ARG A 244 -11.52 -4.11 -9.44
CA ARG A 244 -11.61 -4.59 -10.83
C ARG A 244 -10.46 -5.53 -11.19
N LEU A 245 -9.24 -5.20 -10.80
CA LEU A 245 -8.05 -6.02 -11.02
C LEU A 245 -8.26 -7.45 -10.47
N LEU A 246 -8.81 -7.57 -9.27
CA LEU A 246 -9.08 -8.85 -8.62
C LEU A 246 -10.42 -9.48 -9.04
N GLY A 247 -11.23 -8.74 -9.79
CA GLY A 247 -12.48 -9.24 -10.38
C GLY A 247 -13.58 -9.40 -9.34
N VAL A 248 -13.56 -8.52 -8.33
CA VAL A 248 -14.61 -8.37 -7.33
C VAL A 248 -15.45 -7.13 -7.67
N ARG A 249 -16.73 -7.16 -7.30
CA ARG A 249 -17.63 -6.03 -7.56
C ARG A 249 -17.27 -4.87 -6.64
N GLY A 250 -17.09 -3.66 -7.19
CA GLY A 250 -16.90 -2.43 -6.43
C GLY A 250 -18.08 -1.46 -6.61
N ILE A 251 -18.47 -0.77 -5.54
CA ILE A 251 -19.53 0.25 -5.53
C ILE A 251 -19.00 1.49 -4.81
N TYR A 252 -19.18 2.67 -5.44
CA TYR A 252 -18.91 3.94 -4.77
C TYR A 252 -20.10 4.37 -3.93
N HIS A 253 -19.81 4.91 -2.74
CA HIS A 253 -20.76 5.71 -1.98
C HIS A 253 -20.33 7.18 -1.99
N THR A 254 -21.32 8.07 -2.05
CA THR A 254 -21.08 9.48 -1.80
C THR A 254 -20.92 9.69 -0.29
N PRO A 255 -19.78 10.25 0.18
CA PRO A 255 -19.55 10.44 1.59
C PRO A 255 -20.60 11.35 2.23
N ALA A 256 -21.08 10.99 3.42
CA ALA A 256 -22.08 11.76 4.15
C ALA A 256 -21.65 11.98 5.61
N GLY A 257 -21.54 13.23 6.05
CA GLY A 257 -21.07 13.58 7.40
C GLY A 257 -19.55 13.78 7.49
N VAL A 258 -19.03 13.88 8.71
CA VAL A 258 -17.60 14.14 8.99
C VAL A 258 -17.05 13.18 10.03
N LYS A 259 -15.76 12.85 9.95
CA LYS A 259 -15.05 11.98 10.92
C LYS A 259 -15.83 10.68 11.20
N ALA A 260 -16.06 10.33 12.47
CA ALA A 260 -16.78 9.12 12.85
C ALA A 260 -18.23 9.06 12.30
N ALA A 261 -18.90 10.20 12.15
CA ALA A 261 -20.25 10.22 11.57
C ALA A 261 -20.22 9.80 10.10
N ARG A 262 -19.16 10.17 9.36
CA ARG A 262 -18.94 9.73 7.98
C ARG A 262 -18.80 8.22 7.88
N ILE A 263 -17.98 7.64 8.74
CA ILE A 263 -17.77 6.19 8.82
C ILE A 263 -19.09 5.49 9.15
N SER A 264 -19.82 5.96 10.16
CA SER A 264 -21.12 5.39 10.54
C SER A 264 -22.16 5.41 9.41
N GLN A 265 -22.24 6.51 8.64
CA GLN A 265 -23.14 6.56 7.48
C GLN A 265 -22.69 5.61 6.36
N HIS A 266 -21.38 5.48 6.13
CA HIS A 266 -20.86 4.53 5.13
C HIS A 266 -21.21 3.08 5.48
N TYR A 267 -21.04 2.69 6.74
CA TYR A 267 -21.46 1.39 7.24
C TYR A 267 -22.96 1.15 7.05
N LYS A 268 -23.79 2.12 7.46
CA LYS A 268 -25.25 2.04 7.28
C LYS A 268 -25.63 1.82 5.82
N SER A 269 -25.10 2.65 4.91
CA SER A 269 -25.41 2.55 3.47
C SER A 269 -24.93 1.23 2.86
N SER A 270 -23.75 0.75 3.26
CA SER A 270 -23.19 -0.53 2.79
C SER A 270 -24.01 -1.72 3.26
N LEU A 271 -24.46 -1.70 4.52
CA LEU A 271 -25.33 -2.75 5.06
C LEU A 271 -26.73 -2.72 4.44
N SER A 272 -27.31 -1.55 4.19
CA SER A 272 -28.57 -1.49 3.44
C SER A 272 -28.39 -2.05 2.02
N ALA A 273 -27.36 -1.62 1.30
CA ALA A 273 -27.11 -2.05 -0.07
C ALA A 273 -26.79 -3.54 -0.20
N ILE A 274 -26.05 -4.14 0.74
CA ILE A 274 -25.67 -5.56 0.63
C ILE A 274 -26.90 -6.48 0.71
N PHE A 275 -27.88 -6.17 1.57
CA PHE A 275 -29.14 -6.92 1.67
C PHE A 275 -30.10 -6.60 0.53
N GLU A 276 -30.15 -5.35 0.05
CA GLU A 276 -30.92 -5.00 -1.16
C GLU A 276 -30.42 -5.75 -2.41
N LEU A 277 -29.10 -5.94 -2.53
CA LEU A 277 -28.48 -6.67 -3.64
C LEU A 277 -28.55 -8.20 -3.48
N ASN A 278 -28.83 -8.69 -2.27
CA ASN A 278 -28.91 -10.12 -1.94
C ASN A 278 -30.17 -10.41 -1.09
N PRO A 279 -31.38 -10.27 -1.67
CA PRO A 279 -32.64 -10.32 -0.91
C PRO A 279 -32.93 -11.69 -0.28
N ASP A 280 -32.31 -12.76 -0.80
CA ASP A 280 -32.48 -14.13 -0.29
C ASP A 280 -31.50 -14.48 0.84
N SER A 281 -30.66 -13.54 1.28
CA SER A 281 -29.66 -13.78 2.31
C SER A 281 -30.10 -13.23 3.67
N ASP A 282 -30.18 -14.10 4.67
CA ASP A 282 -30.48 -13.71 6.05
C ASP A 282 -29.26 -13.10 6.77
N TYR A 283 -28.05 -13.37 6.25
CA TYR A 283 -26.78 -12.99 6.87
C TYR A 283 -25.89 -12.21 5.92
N ALA A 284 -24.90 -11.51 6.49
CA ALA A 284 -23.81 -10.90 5.74
C ALA A 284 -22.53 -10.96 6.57
N ILE A 285 -21.39 -11.14 5.91
CA ILE A 285 -20.05 -11.04 6.51
C ILE A 285 -19.52 -9.64 6.24
N ILE A 286 -18.96 -8.97 7.24
CA ILE A 286 -18.42 -7.61 7.12
C ILE A 286 -16.93 -7.64 7.38
N ILE A 287 -16.13 -7.03 6.50
CA ILE A 287 -14.66 -7.03 6.55
C ILE A 287 -14.15 -5.60 6.28
N GLU A 288 -13.19 -5.12 7.07
CA GLU A 288 -12.49 -3.86 6.82
C GLU A 288 -11.27 -4.07 5.90
N GLU A 289 -10.91 -3.05 5.11
CA GLU A 289 -9.81 -3.12 4.12
C GLU A 289 -8.40 -3.34 4.71
N ASP A 290 -8.22 -3.26 6.02
CA ASP A 290 -6.93 -3.33 6.72
C ASP A 290 -6.74 -4.61 7.56
N LEU A 291 -7.52 -5.65 7.28
CA LEU A 291 -7.41 -6.97 7.90
C LEU A 291 -6.65 -7.97 7.01
N ASP A 292 -5.90 -8.88 7.61
CA ASP A 292 -5.43 -10.10 6.93
C ASP A 292 -6.42 -11.24 7.25
N ILE A 293 -6.92 -11.91 6.21
CA ILE A 293 -7.90 -12.98 6.35
C ILE A 293 -7.20 -14.33 6.49
N ALA A 294 -7.56 -15.07 7.54
CA ALA A 294 -7.00 -16.40 7.80
C ALA A 294 -7.47 -17.43 6.75
N PRO A 295 -6.63 -18.42 6.38
CA PRO A 295 -7.01 -19.45 5.40
C PRO A 295 -8.27 -20.25 5.74
N ASP A 296 -8.60 -20.39 7.03
CA ASP A 296 -9.75 -21.12 7.56
C ASP A 296 -10.93 -20.22 7.96
N PHE A 297 -10.90 -18.94 7.59
CA PHE A 297 -11.92 -17.94 7.97
C PHE A 297 -13.36 -18.40 7.67
N PHE A 298 -13.65 -18.87 6.45
CA PHE A 298 -14.99 -19.35 6.10
C PHE A 298 -15.34 -20.68 6.81
N SER A 299 -14.34 -21.54 7.06
CA SER A 299 -14.55 -22.77 7.83
C SER A 299 -15.01 -22.47 9.26
N TYR A 300 -14.44 -21.44 9.90
CA TYR A 300 -14.83 -20.99 11.23
C TYR A 300 -16.30 -20.58 11.29
N PHE A 301 -16.74 -19.68 10.39
CA PHE A 301 -18.14 -19.25 10.36
C PHE A 301 -19.09 -20.39 9.96
N ASN A 302 -18.71 -21.27 9.02
CA ASN A 302 -19.55 -22.39 8.61
C ASN A 302 -19.85 -23.37 9.77
N GLN A 303 -18.91 -23.54 10.69
CA GLN A 303 -19.06 -24.39 11.88
C GLN A 303 -19.93 -23.73 12.95
N LEU A 304 -19.87 -22.40 13.10
CA LEU A 304 -20.59 -21.66 14.13
C LEU A 304 -22.01 -21.25 13.71
N LEU A 305 -22.30 -21.20 12.40
CA LEU A 305 -23.61 -20.81 11.88
C LEU A 305 -24.80 -21.52 12.58
N PRO A 306 -24.78 -22.83 12.88
CA PRO A 306 -25.92 -23.49 13.53
C PRO A 306 -26.16 -23.03 14.96
N VAL A 307 -25.09 -22.67 15.66
CA VAL A 307 -25.18 -22.15 17.02
C VAL A 307 -25.81 -20.77 16.96
N PHE A 308 -25.38 -19.95 16.01
CA PHE A 308 -25.97 -18.64 15.75
C PHE A 308 -27.46 -18.73 15.36
N GLU A 309 -27.83 -19.70 14.51
CA GLU A 309 -29.22 -19.94 14.09
C GLU A 309 -30.13 -20.45 15.21
N SER A 310 -29.58 -21.15 16.21
CA SER A 310 -30.37 -21.79 17.27
C SER A 310 -30.49 -20.98 18.55
N ASP A 311 -29.70 -19.93 18.72
CA ASP A 311 -29.64 -19.12 19.94
C ASP A 311 -29.83 -17.63 19.65
N GLU A 312 -31.05 -17.15 19.84
CA GLU A 312 -31.43 -15.74 19.67
C GLU A 312 -30.70 -14.78 20.63
N SER A 313 -30.01 -15.28 21.67
CA SER A 313 -29.20 -14.45 22.57
C SER A 313 -27.86 -14.04 21.97
N ILE A 314 -27.43 -14.67 20.88
CA ILE A 314 -26.16 -14.35 20.21
C ILE A 314 -26.34 -13.13 19.31
N TYR A 315 -25.57 -12.08 19.59
CA TYR A 315 -25.64 -10.84 18.81
C TYR A 315 -24.92 -10.92 17.47
N CYS A 316 -23.72 -11.49 17.45
CA CYS A 316 -22.93 -11.67 16.24
C CYS A 316 -21.85 -12.76 16.43
N LEU A 317 -21.28 -13.22 15.31
CA LEU A 317 -20.06 -14.01 15.29
C LEU A 317 -18.89 -13.10 14.91
N SER A 318 -17.80 -13.13 15.68
CA SER A 318 -16.58 -12.36 15.42
C SER A 318 -15.39 -13.27 15.19
N ALA A 319 -14.51 -12.89 14.27
CA ALA A 319 -13.22 -13.55 14.04
C ALA A 319 -12.06 -12.91 14.84
N TRP A 320 -12.36 -11.91 15.67
CA TRP A 320 -11.38 -11.19 16.48
C TRP A 320 -11.50 -11.52 17.96
N ASN A 321 -10.36 -11.73 18.62
CA ASN A 321 -10.27 -11.90 20.07
C ASN A 321 -9.38 -10.80 20.67
N ASP A 322 -10.00 -9.87 21.42
CA ASP A 322 -9.34 -8.70 22.00
C ASP A 322 -8.22 -9.04 23.01
N GLN A 323 -8.20 -10.27 23.55
CA GLN A 323 -7.25 -10.69 24.58
C GLN A 323 -6.14 -11.60 24.04
N ALA A 324 -6.12 -11.90 22.75
CA ALA A 324 -5.08 -12.73 22.16
C ALA A 324 -3.74 -11.97 22.18
N THR A 325 -2.78 -12.45 22.98
CA THR A 325 -1.40 -11.94 23.00
C THR A 325 -0.48 -12.94 22.34
N ALA A 326 0.29 -12.50 21.33
CA ALA A 326 1.29 -13.33 20.70
C ALA A 326 2.60 -13.28 21.51
N ILE A 327 3.11 -14.43 21.94
CA ILE A 327 4.48 -14.53 22.47
C ILE A 327 5.43 -14.64 21.28
N GLN A 328 6.12 -13.55 20.96
CA GLN A 328 7.11 -13.52 19.90
C GLN A 328 8.45 -14.05 20.43
N VAL A 329 8.79 -15.29 20.09
CA VAL A 329 10.08 -15.91 20.44
C VAL A 329 11.04 -15.78 19.25
N ARG A 330 12.10 -14.98 19.40
CA ARG A 330 13.20 -14.90 18.43
C ARG A 330 14.43 -15.62 18.98
N ILE A 331 14.77 -16.78 18.41
CA ILE A 331 16.02 -17.49 18.72
C ILE A 331 17.03 -17.15 17.62
N LEU A 332 18.13 -16.50 17.99
CA LEU A 332 19.28 -16.30 17.11
C LEU A 332 20.36 -17.30 17.52
N ALA A 333 20.67 -18.27 16.67
CA ALA A 333 21.83 -19.13 16.84
C ALA A 333 22.97 -18.61 15.95
N CYS A 334 24.10 -18.20 16.54
CA CYS A 334 25.30 -17.81 15.81
C CYS A 334 26.41 -18.85 16.08
N CYS A 335 27.05 -19.36 15.02
CA CYS A 335 28.21 -20.25 15.15
C CYS A 335 29.43 -19.42 15.59
N THR A 336 30.05 -19.78 16.71
CA THR A 336 31.31 -19.19 17.16
C THR A 336 32.45 -19.64 16.23
N GLY A 337 32.72 -18.87 15.17
CA GLY A 337 33.78 -19.22 14.23
C GLY A 337 34.16 -18.23 13.13
N SER A 338 33.43 -17.12 12.93
CA SER A 338 33.95 -15.99 12.13
C SER A 338 33.22 -14.71 12.51
N ASN A 339 33.92 -13.57 12.45
CA ASN A 339 33.45 -12.24 12.86
C ASN A 339 32.33 -11.69 11.94
N ARG A 340 31.17 -12.34 11.89
CA ARG A 340 29.91 -11.85 11.31
C ARG A 340 28.76 -12.73 11.82
N CYS A 341 28.09 -12.25 12.87
CA CYS A 341 26.64 -12.12 12.82
C CYS A 341 26.38 -10.69 12.26
#